data_AF-A0A177BZ40-F1
#
_entry.id   AF-A0A177BZ40-F1
#
_cell.length_a   1.000
_cell.length_b   1.000
_cell.length_c   1.000
_cell.angle_alpha   90.00
_cell.angle_beta   90.00
_cell.angle_gamma   90.00
#
_symmetry.space_group_name_H-M   'P 1'
#
loop_
_entity.id
_entity.type
_entity.pdbx_description
1 polymer ?
#
loop_
_entity_poly.entity_id
_entity_poly.type
_entity_poly.pdbx_seq_one_letter_code
_entity_poly.pdbx_strand_id
1 'polypeptide(L)'
;MLDVPGLSMKSHEYSPLESEDGLEFQPLRLRKSWLAFILKFAISILLFTVACVSGFFAGRWSAFATDESDDILHLTTFSRVFEYDATYGEPSNTSNAIWRSLIPHHGGFFNHPTIAPERSVFSVFHQLHCLDGMRKGFWELNNALNGDTIIDEENILKHAVHFKHCSDYLRQVLMCKPDMTLEIQNPILKAVEGFGVEHICRDWAELTRFVKEWETWGSN
;
A
#
# COMPACT_ATOMS: atom_id res chain seq x y z
N MET A 1 121.37 56.30 9.11
CA MET A 1 121.11 56.09 7.67
C MET A 1 119.72 55.50 7.57
N LEU A 2 118.80 56.33 7.05
CA LEU A 2 117.49 56.03 6.46
C LEU A 2 116.31 55.56 7.34
N ASP A 3 115.25 56.38 7.26
CA ASP A 3 113.85 56.16 7.58
C ASP A 3 113.24 54.92 6.92
N VAL A 4 112.22 54.31 7.56
CA VAL A 4 110.87 54.12 6.96
C VAL A 4 109.82 54.05 8.09
N PRO A 5 108.73 54.86 8.02
CA PRO A 5 107.59 54.80 8.92
C PRO A 5 106.40 54.00 8.35
N GLY A 6 105.55 53.49 9.25
CA GLY A 6 104.14 53.20 9.00
C GLY A 6 103.76 51.74 8.71
N LEU A 7 102.96 51.14 9.59
CA LEU A 7 101.58 50.75 9.27
C LEU A 7 100.79 50.39 10.54
N SER A 8 99.56 50.91 10.61
CA SER A 8 98.57 50.73 11.66
C SER A 8 98.01 49.30 11.68
N MET A 9 97.92 48.68 12.85
CA MET A 9 97.18 47.44 13.04
C MET A 9 96.15 47.61 14.16
N LYS A 10 94.90 47.89 13.77
CA LYS A 10 93.73 47.78 14.66
C LYS A 10 93.44 46.30 14.86
N SER A 11 93.35 45.85 16.10
CA SER A 11 92.87 44.50 16.45
C SER A 11 91.38 44.41 16.15
N HIS A 12 90.99 43.59 15.18
CA HIS A 12 89.60 43.21 14.97
C HIS A 12 89.30 41.95 15.79
N GLU A 13 88.31 42.08 16.66
CA GLU A 13 87.76 41.03 17.50
C GLU A 13 86.81 40.16 16.67
N TYR A 14 87.02 38.85 16.66
CA TYR A 14 86.14 37.89 15.98
C TYR A 14 85.28 37.17 17.03
N SER A 15 83.96 37.21 16.85
CA SER A 15 83.00 36.45 17.64
C SER A 15 82.92 35.00 17.14
N PRO A 16 82.79 33.99 18.02
CA PRO A 16 82.61 32.59 17.60
C PRO A 16 81.26 32.39 16.92
N LEU A 17 81.23 31.55 15.87
CA LEU A 17 80.00 31.09 15.22
C LEU A 17 79.30 30.05 16.10
N GLU A 18 78.02 30.29 16.42
CA GLU A 18 77.15 29.28 17.03
C GLU A 18 76.82 28.16 16.02
N SER A 19 76.83 26.93 16.51
CA SER A 19 76.55 25.70 15.75
C SER A 19 75.07 25.57 15.39
N GLU A 20 74.79 25.16 14.14
CA GLU A 20 73.45 24.76 13.70
C GLU A 20 73.06 23.40 14.31
N ASP A 21 72.73 23.39 15.61
CA ASP A 21 72.03 22.28 16.24
C ASP A 21 70.55 22.63 16.37
N GLY A 22 69.72 22.13 15.44
CA GLY A 22 68.27 22.31 15.59
C GLY A 22 67.38 22.07 14.38
N LEU A 23 67.68 21.10 13.51
CA LEU A 23 66.67 20.60 12.57
C LEU A 23 65.72 19.66 13.32
N GLU A 24 64.84 20.26 14.12
CA GLU A 24 63.77 19.59 14.84
C GLU A 24 62.73 19.07 13.82
N PHE A 25 62.50 17.75 13.81
CA PHE A 25 61.46 17.11 13.02
C PHE A 25 60.10 17.62 13.51
N GLN A 26 59.49 18.59 12.82
CA GLN A 26 58.14 19.05 13.14
C GLN A 26 57.17 17.88 12.89
N PRO A 27 56.54 17.30 13.94
CA PRO A 27 55.52 16.28 13.71
C PRO A 27 54.39 16.93 12.91
N LEU A 28 53.83 16.20 11.96
CA LEU A 28 52.60 16.59 11.25
C LEU A 28 51.51 16.88 12.29
N ARG A 29 51.44 18.14 12.74
CA ARG A 29 50.31 18.69 13.48
C ARG A 29 49.18 18.76 12.47
N LEU A 30 48.48 17.64 12.30
CA LEU A 30 47.11 17.62 11.81
C LEU A 30 46.36 18.61 12.69
N ARG A 31 46.21 19.82 12.14
CA ARG A 31 45.80 21.02 12.85
C ARG A 31 44.48 20.66 13.52
N LYS A 32 44.40 20.66 14.85
CA LYS A 32 43.21 20.24 15.63
C LYS A 32 41.89 20.84 15.10
N SER A 33 41.97 22.02 14.47
CA SER A 33 40.91 22.67 13.70
C SER A 33 40.33 21.83 12.54
N TRP A 34 41.17 21.13 11.77
CA TRP A 34 40.76 20.22 10.69
C TRP A 34 40.04 18.97 11.23
N LEU A 35 40.51 18.39 12.34
CA LEU A 35 39.81 17.28 12.99
C LEU A 35 38.44 17.72 13.51
N ALA A 36 38.36 18.91 14.12
CA ALA A 36 37.09 19.49 14.56
C ALA A 36 36.14 19.80 13.39
N PHE A 37 36.68 20.23 12.24
CA PHE A 37 35.91 20.48 11.02
C PHE A 37 35.35 19.16 10.44
N ILE A 38 36.19 18.13 10.31
CA ILE A 38 35.78 16.79 9.84
C ILE A 38 34.71 16.21 10.76
N LEU A 39 34.88 16.32 12.09
CA LEU A 39 33.91 15.83 13.06
C LEU A 39 32.55 16.54 12.93
N LYS A 40 32.56 17.87 12.81
CA LYS A 40 31.32 18.65 12.61
C LYS A 40 30.63 18.31 11.30
N PHE A 41 31.40 18.13 10.22
CA PHE A 41 30.88 17.73 8.92
C PHE A 41 30.26 16.33 8.96
N ALA A 42 30.93 15.37 9.60
CA ALA A 42 30.41 14.01 9.80
C ALA A 42 29.13 14.00 10.64
N ILE A 43 29.07 14.78 11.73
CA ILE A 43 27.86 14.94 12.54
C ILE A 43 26.72 15.55 11.71
N SER A 44 27.00 16.56 10.88
CA SER A 44 25.99 17.17 10.01
C SER A 44 25.41 16.20 8.98
N ILE A 45 26.26 15.34 8.39
CA ILE A 45 25.82 14.27 7.48
C ILE A 45 24.97 13.24 8.23
N LEU A 46 25.40 12.84 9.43
CA LEU A 46 24.63 11.90 10.25
C LEU A 46 23.26 12.47 10.61
N LEU A 47 23.18 13.74 11.02
CA LEU A 47 21.91 14.39 11.32
C LEU A 47 21.01 14.50 10.09
N PHE A 48 21.57 14.83 8.93
CA PHE A 48 20.82 14.89 7.68
C PHE A 48 20.27 13.52 7.26
N THR A 49 21.11 12.48 7.32
CA THR A 49 20.68 11.11 7.00
C THR A 49 19.61 10.61 7.97
N VAL A 50 19.75 10.85 9.27
CA VAL A 50 18.73 10.53 10.27
C VAL A 50 17.44 11.30 10.00
N ALA A 51 17.50 12.58 9.62
CA ALA A 51 16.32 13.38 9.25
C ALA A 51 15.62 12.84 7.99
N CYS A 52 16.37 12.48 6.95
CA CYS A 52 15.82 11.88 5.73
C CYS A 52 15.20 10.50 6.01
N VAL A 53 15.89 9.66 6.78
CA VAL A 53 15.40 8.32 7.14
C VAL A 53 14.16 8.40 8.03
N SER A 54 14.17 9.25 9.05
CA SER A 54 12.98 9.49 9.89
C SER A 54 11.83 10.08 9.10
N GLY A 55 12.07 11.03 8.19
CA GLY A 55 11.06 11.56 7.28
C GLY A 55 10.47 10.49 6.34
N PHE A 56 11.31 9.60 5.81
CA PHE A 56 10.87 8.46 5.00
C PHE A 56 10.00 7.48 5.80
N PHE A 57 10.45 7.09 7.00
CA PHE A 57 9.68 6.19 7.86
C PHE A 57 8.40 6.83 8.39
N ALA A 58 8.41 8.12 8.73
CA ALA A 58 7.21 8.86 9.11
C ALA A 58 6.21 8.96 7.96
N GLY A 59 6.67 9.25 6.72
CA GLY A 59 5.82 9.25 5.54
C GLY A 59 5.20 7.89 5.24
N ARG A 60 5.99 6.80 5.38
CA ARG A 60 5.50 5.42 5.25
C ARG A 60 4.50 5.07 6.34
N TRP A 61 4.78 5.43 7.59
CA TRP A 61 3.86 5.22 8.72
C TRP A 61 2.52 5.93 8.49
N SER A 62 2.54 7.19 8.04
CA SER A 62 1.33 7.93 7.72
C SER A 62 0.53 7.30 6.58
N ALA A 63 1.20 6.74 5.56
CA ALA A 63 0.54 6.02 4.46
C ALA A 63 -0.05 4.65 4.89
N PHE A 64 0.49 4.02 5.94
CA PHE A 64 -0.13 2.84 6.54
C PHE A 64 -1.31 3.21 7.45
N ALA A 65 -1.22 4.34 8.17
CA ALA A 65 -2.30 4.82 9.03
C ALA A 65 -3.55 5.25 8.24
N THR A 66 -3.41 5.66 6.97
CA THR A 66 -4.58 5.97 6.11
C THR A 66 -5.38 4.74 5.70
N ASP A 67 -4.83 3.52 5.79
CA ASP A 67 -5.58 2.27 5.55
C ASP A 67 -6.61 1.99 6.67
N GLU A 68 -6.47 2.65 7.82
CA GLU A 68 -7.37 2.58 8.97
C GLU A 68 -8.36 3.78 9.02
N SER A 69 -8.12 4.84 8.24
CA SER A 69 -8.89 6.10 8.32
C SER A 69 -10.17 6.15 7.48
N ASP A 70 -10.53 5.06 6.79
CA ASP A 70 -11.67 5.01 5.88
C ASP A 70 -12.96 4.48 6.52
N ASP A 71 -12.89 4.13 7.81
CA ASP A 71 -14.04 3.67 8.57
C ASP A 71 -14.85 4.86 9.10
N ILE A 72 -15.54 5.54 8.17
CA ILE A 72 -16.48 6.64 8.44
C ILE A 72 -17.56 6.21 9.47
N LEU A 73 -17.80 4.90 9.58
CA LEU A 73 -18.83 4.32 10.42
C LEU A 73 -18.30 3.72 11.74
N HIS A 74 -16.98 3.67 11.93
CA HIS A 74 -16.33 3.02 13.08
C HIS A 74 -16.85 1.59 13.36
N LEU A 75 -16.98 0.78 12.31
CA LEU A 75 -17.41 -0.62 12.39
C LEU A 75 -16.34 -1.51 13.04
N THR A 76 -16.79 -2.43 13.88
CA THR A 76 -15.89 -3.40 14.52
C THR A 76 -15.42 -4.46 13.54
N THR A 77 -14.11 -4.70 13.49
CA THR A 77 -13.52 -5.83 12.75
C THR A 77 -13.56 -7.12 13.58
N PHE A 78 -13.86 -8.24 12.94
CA PHE A 78 -13.76 -9.58 13.54
C PHE A 78 -13.21 -10.59 12.53
N SER A 79 -12.60 -11.67 13.02
CA SER A 79 -12.09 -12.76 12.18
C SER A 79 -13.13 -13.86 12.01
N ARG A 80 -13.25 -14.39 10.80
CA ARG A 80 -14.11 -15.52 10.48
C ARG A 80 -13.45 -16.41 9.43
N VAL A 81 -13.68 -17.72 9.55
CA VAL A 81 -13.37 -18.71 8.51
C VAL A 81 -14.57 -18.84 7.59
N PHE A 82 -14.34 -18.86 6.28
CA PHE A 82 -15.40 -19.10 5.32
C PHE A 82 -15.75 -20.58 5.28
N GLU A 83 -17.02 -20.87 5.51
CA GLU A 83 -17.59 -22.21 5.41
C GLU A 83 -18.65 -22.16 4.32
N TYR A 84 -18.63 -23.16 3.43
CA TYR A 84 -19.61 -23.22 2.35
C TYR A 84 -21.01 -23.44 2.91
N ASP A 85 -21.92 -22.54 2.57
CA ASP A 85 -23.33 -22.64 2.90
C ASP A 85 -24.14 -22.90 1.62
N ALA A 86 -24.58 -24.14 1.46
CA ALA A 86 -25.33 -24.60 0.31
C ALA A 86 -26.68 -23.89 0.13
N THR A 87 -27.21 -23.23 1.16
CA THR A 87 -28.49 -22.50 1.08
C THR A 87 -28.39 -21.26 0.19
N TYR A 88 -27.19 -20.69 0.02
CA TYR A 88 -26.95 -19.52 -0.83
C TYR A 88 -26.70 -19.86 -2.31
N GLY A 89 -26.58 -21.14 -2.67
CA GLY A 89 -26.27 -21.54 -4.03
C GLY A 89 -27.48 -21.56 -4.98
N GLU A 90 -28.32 -22.59 -4.88
CA GLU A 90 -29.43 -22.82 -5.81
C GLU A 90 -30.72 -22.09 -5.38
N PRO A 91 -31.44 -21.40 -6.30
CA PRO A 91 -32.68 -20.71 -6.00
C PRO A 91 -33.78 -21.63 -5.48
N SER A 92 -34.35 -21.23 -4.37
CA SER A 92 -35.55 -21.80 -3.75
C SER A 92 -36.27 -20.68 -3.01
N ASN A 93 -37.49 -20.91 -2.51
CA ASN A 93 -38.18 -19.90 -1.70
C ASN A 93 -37.34 -19.49 -0.48
N THR A 94 -36.71 -20.47 0.19
CA THR A 94 -35.81 -20.23 1.32
C THR A 94 -34.54 -19.49 0.89
N SER A 95 -33.84 -19.97 -0.15
CA SER A 95 -32.63 -19.33 -0.67
C SER A 95 -32.88 -17.87 -1.08
N ASN A 96 -33.98 -17.63 -1.80
CA ASN A 96 -34.36 -16.28 -2.22
C ASN A 96 -34.73 -15.38 -1.04
N ALA A 97 -35.29 -15.92 0.04
CA ALA A 97 -35.58 -15.16 1.25
C ALA A 97 -34.29 -14.79 2.00
N ILE A 98 -33.35 -15.71 2.16
CA ILE A 98 -32.08 -15.42 2.84
C ILE A 98 -31.23 -14.44 2.04
N TRP A 99 -31.18 -14.52 0.70
CA TRP A 99 -30.51 -13.52 -0.14
C TRP A 99 -31.11 -12.13 0.01
N ARG A 100 -32.45 -12.02 0.02
CA ARG A 100 -33.13 -10.74 0.28
C ARG A 100 -32.82 -10.19 1.68
N SER A 101 -32.63 -11.06 2.68
CA SER A 101 -32.32 -10.62 4.05
C SER A 101 -30.92 -10.02 4.22
N LEU A 102 -30.01 -10.22 3.26
CA LEU A 102 -28.66 -9.63 3.30
C LEU A 102 -28.67 -8.12 3.04
N ILE A 103 -29.70 -7.62 2.37
CA ILE A 103 -29.83 -6.21 1.98
C ILE A 103 -30.96 -5.60 2.83
N PRO A 104 -30.76 -4.41 3.43
CA PRO A 104 -31.83 -3.70 4.12
C PRO A 104 -33.08 -3.56 3.26
N HIS A 105 -34.27 -3.60 3.88
CA HIS A 105 -35.58 -3.69 3.21
C HIS A 105 -35.81 -2.68 2.06
N HIS A 106 -35.13 -1.52 2.11
CA HIS A 106 -35.20 -0.50 1.07
C HIS A 106 -34.07 -0.58 0.02
N GLY A 107 -33.53 -1.78 -0.22
CA GLY A 107 -32.47 -2.03 -1.21
C GLY A 107 -31.10 -1.50 -0.78
N GLY A 108 -30.89 -1.32 0.53
CA GLY A 108 -29.66 -0.71 1.07
C GLY A 108 -29.57 0.81 0.90
N PHE A 109 -30.54 1.44 0.23
CA PHE A 109 -30.55 2.89 0.07
C PHE A 109 -30.80 3.62 1.39
N PHE A 110 -30.02 4.67 1.64
CA PHE A 110 -30.13 5.51 2.82
C PHE A 110 -29.84 6.99 2.51
N ASN A 111 -30.18 7.86 3.46
CA ASN A 111 -29.79 9.26 3.50
C ASN A 111 -29.11 9.49 4.86
N HIS A 112 -28.00 10.21 4.88
CA HIS A 112 -27.31 10.62 6.11
C HIS A 112 -26.81 12.07 6.00
N PRO A 113 -27.11 12.97 6.96
CA PRO A 113 -26.85 14.41 6.82
C PRO A 113 -25.41 14.79 6.45
N THR A 114 -24.42 13.98 6.85
CA THR A 114 -23.00 14.25 6.63
C THR A 114 -22.30 13.25 5.71
N ILE A 115 -22.81 12.02 5.61
CA ILE A 115 -22.11 10.92 4.91
C ILE A 115 -22.72 10.75 3.52
N ALA A 116 -24.05 10.73 3.44
CA ALA A 116 -24.81 10.60 2.19
C ALA A 116 -25.94 11.64 2.16
N PRO A 117 -25.64 12.93 1.87
CA PRO A 117 -26.64 13.99 1.82
C PRO A 117 -27.71 13.75 0.74
N GLU A 118 -27.32 13.03 -0.31
CA GLU A 118 -28.20 12.51 -1.36
C GLU A 118 -28.52 11.04 -1.10
N ARG A 119 -29.61 10.56 -1.71
CA ARG A 119 -30.02 9.16 -1.58
C ARG A 119 -28.98 8.26 -2.23
N SER A 120 -28.25 7.53 -1.40
CA SER A 120 -27.13 6.71 -1.83
C SER A 120 -27.22 5.29 -1.28
N VAL A 121 -26.35 4.43 -1.76
CA VAL A 121 -26.13 3.08 -1.24
C VAL A 121 -24.62 2.85 -1.12
N PHE A 122 -24.20 2.03 -0.16
CA PHE A 122 -22.84 1.52 -0.17
C PHE A 122 -22.68 0.47 -1.27
N SER A 123 -21.59 0.55 -2.04
CA SER A 123 -21.35 -0.31 -3.20
C SER A 123 -21.52 -1.80 -2.91
N VAL A 124 -21.16 -2.27 -1.71
CA VAL A 124 -21.37 -3.68 -1.30
C VAL A 124 -22.82 -4.15 -1.44
N PHE A 125 -23.83 -3.31 -1.15
CA PHE A 125 -25.22 -3.72 -1.29
C PHE A 125 -25.65 -3.82 -2.74
N HIS A 126 -25.13 -2.94 -3.61
CA HIS A 126 -25.33 -3.05 -5.05
C HIS A 126 -24.62 -4.30 -5.61
N GLN A 127 -23.38 -4.57 -5.18
CA GLN A 127 -22.62 -5.77 -5.55
C GLN A 127 -23.36 -7.06 -5.14
N LEU A 128 -23.92 -7.12 -3.93
CA LEU A 128 -24.74 -8.25 -3.46
C LEU A 128 -26.03 -8.40 -4.28
N HIS A 129 -26.70 -7.29 -4.64
CA HIS A 129 -27.88 -7.30 -5.51
C HIS A 129 -27.54 -7.88 -6.89
N CYS A 130 -26.46 -7.42 -7.50
CA CYS A 130 -25.97 -7.92 -8.79
C CYS A 130 -25.59 -9.40 -8.71
N LEU A 131 -24.93 -9.83 -7.63
CA LEU A 131 -24.57 -11.24 -7.42
C LEU A 131 -25.80 -12.14 -7.31
N ASP A 132 -26.85 -11.72 -6.59
CA ASP A 132 -28.12 -12.46 -6.54
C ASP A 132 -28.85 -12.47 -7.90
N GLY A 133 -28.75 -11.38 -8.67
CA GLY A 133 -29.25 -11.31 -10.04
C GLY A 133 -28.56 -12.29 -10.98
N MET A 134 -27.23 -12.30 -10.99
CA MET A 134 -26.43 -13.28 -11.74
C MET A 134 -26.75 -14.70 -11.30
N ARG A 135 -26.94 -14.91 -9.99
CA ARG A 135 -27.29 -16.21 -9.44
C ARG A 135 -28.60 -16.73 -10.02
N LYS A 136 -29.67 -15.93 -9.96
CA LYS A 136 -30.97 -16.30 -10.53
C LYS A 136 -30.89 -16.52 -12.03
N GLY A 137 -30.24 -15.62 -12.77
CA GLY A 137 -30.13 -15.72 -14.23
C GLY A 137 -29.39 -16.98 -14.69
N PHE A 138 -28.32 -17.38 -13.99
CA PHE A 138 -27.64 -18.64 -14.28
C PHE A 138 -28.56 -19.85 -14.13
N TRP A 139 -29.32 -19.94 -13.03
CA TRP A 139 -30.18 -21.09 -12.77
C TRP A 139 -31.43 -21.11 -13.63
N GLU A 140 -31.99 -19.94 -13.98
CA GLU A 140 -33.06 -19.84 -14.97
C GLU A 140 -32.61 -20.39 -16.32
N LEU A 141 -31.42 -20.00 -16.79
CA LEU A 141 -30.84 -20.53 -18.03
C LEU A 141 -30.53 -22.04 -17.90
N ASN A 142 -29.83 -22.45 -16.85
CA ASN A 142 -29.45 -23.84 -16.61
C ASN A 142 -30.67 -24.78 -16.62
N ASN A 143 -31.78 -24.35 -16.01
CA ASN A 143 -33.01 -25.13 -15.96
C ASN A 143 -33.80 -25.10 -17.28
N ALA A 144 -33.59 -24.08 -18.13
CA ALA A 144 -34.25 -23.97 -19.42
C ALA A 144 -33.58 -24.82 -20.53
N LEU A 145 -32.30 -25.17 -20.36
CA LEU A 145 -31.48 -25.89 -21.35
C LEU A 145 -31.82 -27.40 -21.49
N ASN A 146 -33.10 -27.78 -21.45
CA ASN A 146 -33.60 -29.17 -21.59
C ASN A 146 -32.96 -29.96 -22.75
N GLY A 147 -31.83 -30.64 -22.52
CA GLY A 147 -31.23 -31.67 -23.39
C GLY A 147 -30.72 -31.23 -24.77
N ASP A 148 -31.13 -30.07 -25.29
CA ASP A 148 -30.76 -29.56 -26.63
C ASP A 148 -29.57 -28.58 -26.56
N THR A 149 -28.48 -28.99 -25.91
CA THR A 149 -27.28 -28.16 -25.74
C THR A 149 -26.12 -28.57 -26.63
N ILE A 150 -25.42 -27.56 -27.16
CA ILE A 150 -24.11 -27.71 -27.82
C ILE A 150 -23.03 -28.08 -26.79
N ILE A 151 -23.32 -27.85 -25.50
CA ILE A 151 -22.47 -28.12 -24.35
C ILE A 151 -22.80 -29.52 -23.84
N ASP A 152 -21.78 -30.35 -23.63
CA ASP A 152 -21.95 -31.68 -23.04
C ASP A 152 -22.53 -31.61 -21.61
N GLU A 153 -23.39 -32.56 -21.26
CA GLU A 153 -24.08 -32.66 -19.98
C GLU A 153 -23.11 -32.69 -18.78
N GLU A 154 -21.93 -33.32 -18.92
CA GLU A 154 -20.92 -33.35 -17.85
C GLU A 154 -20.39 -31.95 -17.54
N ASN A 155 -20.17 -31.13 -18.57
CA ASN A 155 -19.74 -29.74 -18.40
C ASN A 155 -20.84 -28.87 -17.77
N ILE A 156 -22.12 -29.09 -18.11
CA ILE A 156 -23.25 -28.38 -17.49
C ILE A 156 -23.30 -28.67 -15.99
N LEU A 157 -23.21 -29.94 -15.60
CA LEU A 157 -23.18 -30.35 -14.19
C LEU A 157 -21.99 -29.75 -13.43
N LYS A 158 -20.79 -29.77 -14.02
CA LYS A 158 -19.59 -29.15 -13.43
C LYS A 158 -19.78 -27.65 -13.24
N HIS A 159 -20.32 -26.94 -14.23
CA HIS A 159 -20.57 -25.49 -14.10
C HIS A 159 -21.60 -25.19 -13.02
N ALA A 160 -22.68 -25.96 -12.92
CA ALA A 160 -23.70 -25.78 -11.89
C ALA A 160 -23.12 -25.97 -10.47
N VAL A 161 -22.29 -26.99 -10.26
CA VAL A 161 -21.61 -27.22 -8.98
C VAL A 161 -20.66 -26.07 -8.64
N HIS A 162 -19.84 -25.63 -9.60
CA HIS A 162 -18.94 -24.49 -9.39
C HIS A 162 -19.72 -23.21 -9.07
N PHE A 163 -20.75 -22.91 -9.86
CA PHE A 163 -21.54 -21.71 -9.68
C PHE A 163 -22.26 -21.69 -8.31
N LYS A 164 -22.74 -22.85 -7.85
CA LYS A 164 -23.34 -23.00 -6.53
C LYS A 164 -22.40 -22.59 -5.39
N HIS A 165 -21.15 -23.05 -5.39
CA HIS A 165 -20.21 -22.67 -4.33
C HIS A 165 -19.59 -21.28 -4.55
N CYS A 166 -19.36 -20.87 -5.81
CA CYS A 166 -18.78 -19.57 -6.14
C CYS A 166 -19.69 -18.42 -5.73
N SER A 167 -21.01 -18.56 -5.94
CA SER A 167 -21.97 -17.55 -5.51
C SER A 167 -21.96 -17.34 -3.99
N ASP A 168 -21.87 -18.41 -3.20
CA ASP A 168 -21.73 -18.31 -1.75
C ASP A 168 -20.35 -17.76 -1.32
N TYR A 169 -19.26 -18.20 -1.96
CA TYR A 169 -17.92 -17.69 -1.67
C TYR A 169 -17.81 -16.18 -1.95
N LEU A 170 -18.28 -15.71 -3.10
CA LEU A 170 -18.27 -14.29 -3.46
C LEU A 170 -19.14 -13.47 -2.50
N ARG A 171 -20.31 -13.97 -2.10
CA ARG A 171 -21.15 -13.35 -1.07
C ARG A 171 -20.36 -13.16 0.23
N GLN A 172 -19.65 -14.18 0.69
CA GLN A 172 -18.83 -14.10 1.92
C GLN A 172 -17.68 -13.10 1.78
N VAL A 173 -17.00 -13.05 0.63
CA VAL A 173 -15.96 -12.05 0.34
C VAL A 173 -16.52 -10.63 0.43
N LEU A 174 -17.65 -10.37 -0.25
CA LEU A 174 -18.31 -9.06 -0.26
C LEU A 174 -18.72 -8.61 1.16
N MET A 175 -19.23 -9.52 1.99
CA MET A 175 -19.61 -9.20 3.37
C MET A 175 -18.40 -9.05 4.31
N CYS A 176 -17.29 -9.74 4.04
CA CYS A 176 -16.09 -9.71 4.86
C CYS A 176 -15.23 -8.46 4.60
N LYS A 177 -15.22 -7.97 3.36
CA LYS A 177 -14.54 -6.75 2.95
C LYS A 177 -15.51 -5.89 2.14
N PRO A 178 -16.50 -5.28 2.82
CA PRO A 178 -17.50 -4.48 2.14
C PRO A 178 -16.87 -3.25 1.50
N ASP A 179 -17.17 -3.04 0.22
CA ASP A 179 -16.89 -1.78 -0.45
C ASP A 179 -17.86 -0.70 0.08
N MET A 180 -17.33 0.20 0.90
CA MET A 180 -18.07 1.32 1.52
C MET A 180 -18.06 2.59 0.65
N THR A 181 -17.71 2.48 -0.63
CA THR A 181 -17.90 3.57 -1.60
C THR A 181 -19.38 3.94 -1.69
N LEU A 182 -19.67 5.24 -1.76
CA LEU A 182 -21.04 5.75 -1.87
C LEU A 182 -21.45 5.89 -3.34
N GLU A 183 -22.50 5.18 -3.72
CA GLU A 183 -23.14 5.31 -5.02
C GLU A 183 -24.41 6.14 -4.89
N ILE A 184 -24.42 7.32 -5.52
CA ILE A 184 -25.59 8.22 -5.53
C ILE A 184 -26.64 7.66 -6.49
N GLN A 185 -27.89 7.61 -6.03
CA GLN A 185 -29.00 7.16 -6.86
C GLN A 185 -29.16 8.07 -8.07
N ASN A 186 -29.15 7.47 -9.26
CA ASN A 186 -29.54 8.15 -10.48
C ASN A 186 -31.04 8.54 -10.39
N PRO A 187 -31.39 9.83 -10.45
CA PRO A 187 -32.75 10.29 -10.20
C PRO A 187 -33.75 9.86 -11.29
N ILE A 188 -33.26 9.53 -12.49
CA ILE A 188 -34.08 9.08 -13.63
C ILE A 188 -34.28 7.56 -13.54
N LEU A 189 -33.19 6.81 -13.40
CA LEU A 189 -33.23 5.34 -13.37
C LEU A 189 -33.78 4.78 -12.04
N LYS A 190 -33.79 5.60 -10.97
CA LYS A 190 -34.10 5.16 -9.60
C LYS A 190 -33.24 3.98 -9.13
N ALA A 191 -32.04 3.88 -9.69
CA ALA A 191 -31.06 2.82 -9.44
C ALA A 191 -29.66 3.45 -9.28
N VAL A 192 -28.69 2.61 -8.95
CA VAL A 192 -27.27 2.96 -9.01
C VAL A 192 -26.58 2.13 -10.07
N GLU A 193 -25.50 2.65 -10.62
CA GLU A 193 -24.80 2.04 -11.74
C GLU A 193 -23.47 1.39 -11.30
N GLY A 194 -22.89 1.81 -10.17
CA GLY A 194 -21.56 1.36 -9.74
C GLY A 194 -20.40 1.88 -10.59
N PHE A 195 -20.69 2.68 -11.62
CA PHE A 195 -19.69 3.25 -12.53
C PHE A 195 -19.61 4.77 -12.38
N GLY A 196 -18.42 5.33 -12.62
CA GLY A 196 -18.19 6.78 -12.52
C GLY A 196 -18.07 7.30 -11.09
N VAL A 197 -17.98 6.41 -10.11
CA VAL A 197 -17.64 6.73 -8.71
C VAL A 197 -16.23 6.20 -8.40
N GLU A 198 -15.54 6.87 -7.47
CA GLU A 198 -14.17 6.49 -7.08
C GLU A 198 -14.22 5.40 -6.01
N HIS A 199 -13.54 4.28 -6.27
CA HIS A 199 -13.39 3.16 -5.33
C HIS A 199 -11.96 3.10 -4.79
N ILE A 200 -11.82 2.62 -3.55
CA ILE A 200 -10.51 2.42 -2.94
C ILE A 200 -10.06 0.96 -3.16
N CYS A 201 -9.16 0.79 -4.12
CA CYS A 201 -8.67 -0.51 -4.54
C CYS A 201 -7.21 -0.72 -4.12
N ARG A 202 -6.84 -1.99 -3.88
CA ARG A 202 -5.42 -2.39 -3.85
C ARG A 202 -4.88 -2.38 -5.28
N ASP A 203 -3.62 -2.00 -5.46
CA ASP A 203 -3.00 -1.97 -6.78
C ASP A 203 -2.93 -3.40 -7.36
N TRP A 204 -3.76 -3.64 -8.38
CA TRP A 204 -3.85 -4.93 -9.05
C TRP A 204 -2.57 -5.31 -9.78
N ALA A 205 -1.86 -4.34 -10.36
CA ALA A 205 -0.63 -4.59 -11.09
C ALA A 205 0.51 -4.99 -10.13
N GLU A 206 0.58 -4.37 -8.94
CA GLU A 206 1.51 -4.77 -7.89
C GLU A 206 1.25 -6.18 -7.39
N LEU A 207 0.00 -6.49 -7.04
CA LEU A 207 -0.39 -7.83 -6.61
C LEU A 207 -0.05 -8.86 -7.69
N THR A 208 -0.41 -8.59 -8.94
CA THR A 208 -0.16 -9.50 -10.06
C THR A 208 1.33 -9.72 -10.29
N ARG A 209 2.15 -8.66 -10.20
CA ARG A 209 3.60 -8.77 -10.37
C ARG A 209 4.22 -9.63 -9.27
N PHE A 210 3.79 -9.44 -8.03
CA PHE A 210 4.20 -10.29 -6.92
C PHE A 210 3.83 -11.75 -7.19
N VAL A 211 2.58 -12.05 -7.55
CA VAL A 211 2.16 -13.44 -7.82
C VAL A 211 2.98 -14.07 -8.94
N LYS A 212 3.20 -13.36 -10.06
CA LYS A 212 3.98 -13.86 -11.20
C LYS A 212 5.42 -14.23 -10.86
N GLU A 213 6.02 -13.60 -9.86
CA GLU A 213 7.37 -13.96 -9.40
C GLU A 213 7.40 -15.35 -8.74
N TRP A 214 6.27 -15.77 -8.15
CA TRP A 214 6.17 -16.97 -7.32
C TRP A 214 5.16 -17.99 -7.84
N GLU A 215 4.55 -17.78 -9.01
CA GLU A 215 3.54 -18.68 -9.54
C GLU A 215 4.17 -20.02 -9.92
N THR A 216 3.55 -21.11 -9.45
CA THR A 216 3.97 -22.47 -9.75
C THR A 216 2.94 -23.17 -10.62
N TRP A 217 3.38 -23.92 -11.61
CA TRP A 217 2.52 -24.83 -12.34
C TRP A 217 2.23 -26.05 -11.47
N GLY A 218 0.95 -26.37 -11.26
CA GLY A 218 0.56 -27.64 -10.66
C GLY A 218 1.00 -28.79 -11.57
N SER A 219 1.59 -29.84 -11.01
CA SER A 219 1.77 -31.11 -11.72
C SER A 219 0.38 -31.71 -11.99
N ASN A 220 0.05 -31.90 -13.26
CA ASN A 220 -1.13 -32.63 -13.73
C ASN A 220 -1.21 -34.03 -13.13
#